data_AF-A0A4P9WQP2-F1
#
_entry.id   AF-A0A4P9WQP2-F1
#
_cell.length_a   1.000
_cell.length_b   1.000
_cell.length_c   1.000
_cell.angle_alpha   90.00
_cell.angle_beta   90.00
_cell.angle_gamma   90.00
#
_symmetry.space_group_name_H-M   'P 1'
#
loop_
_entity.id
_entity.type
_entity.pdbx_description
1 polymer ?
#
loop_
_entity_poly.entity_id
_entity_poly.type
_entity_poly.pdbx_seq_one_letter_code
_entity_poly.pdbx_strand_id
1 'polypeptide(L)'
;SRVRTTDAASSSSSTASTPSPKASPPPKLAATLPAPPAAAAAAFNNAQLAHEVVLDPDFSLRNARTDADSFEAKVTEIAKRAFFDRVRSELAEGKHAMVPDLLMTMRENLLGMLPNATGATAVEIADKFDRDLMMQQLAEGTKRLDIPAYLHFVAAKMLSMCAPIRDRDIRAMEQVDDLALVMQRLLAIQEEMKLDIADYHLQQAKPLLKEHAVEYERSKFDAGVADGSITLSGTRAWLQASWDKAKAIADERNPESVNLEVNKPRFEDVYHDAVLELIFGNVPL
;
A
#
# COMPACT_ATOMS: atom_id res chain seq x y z
N SER A 1 -41.42 -61.55 -4.16
CA SER A 1 -41.03 -62.97 -4.04
C SER A 1 -39.81 -63.27 -4.87
N ARG A 2 -38.76 -63.81 -4.22
CA ARG A 2 -37.61 -64.58 -4.74
C ARG A 2 -36.80 -63.94 -5.89
N VAL A 3 -35.63 -63.36 -5.65
CA VAL A 3 -34.34 -63.98 -5.23
C VAL A 3 -34.01 -65.26 -6.00
N ARG A 4 -33.02 -65.16 -6.90
CA ARG A 4 -32.06 -66.26 -7.14
C ARG A 4 -30.71 -65.68 -7.53
N THR A 5 -29.77 -65.90 -6.63
CA THR A 5 -28.32 -65.74 -6.73
C THR A 5 -27.71 -66.81 -7.64
N THR A 6 -26.65 -66.44 -8.37
CA THR A 6 -25.61 -67.36 -8.85
C THR A 6 -24.26 -66.64 -8.77
N ASP A 7 -23.35 -67.26 -8.03
CA ASP A 7 -21.95 -66.89 -7.87
C ASP A 7 -21.15 -67.02 -9.17
N ALA A 8 -20.16 -66.14 -9.35
CA ALA A 8 -18.91 -66.46 -10.02
C ALA A 8 -17.80 -65.52 -9.53
N ALA A 9 -16.85 -66.08 -8.79
CA ALA A 9 -15.62 -65.42 -8.37
C ALA A 9 -14.69 -65.18 -9.57
N SER A 10 -14.04 -64.02 -9.62
CA SER A 10 -12.81 -63.81 -10.38
C SER A 10 -11.99 -62.71 -9.69
N SER A 11 -10.81 -63.12 -9.26
CA SER A 11 -9.72 -62.35 -8.67
C SER A 11 -9.12 -61.33 -9.63
N SER A 12 -8.79 -60.12 -9.17
CA SER A 12 -7.44 -59.52 -9.28
C SER A 12 -7.36 -58.05 -8.84
N SER A 13 -6.30 -57.79 -8.06
CA SER A 13 -5.50 -56.56 -7.91
C SER A 13 -6.17 -55.23 -7.58
N SER A 14 -6.04 -54.89 -6.29
CA SER A 14 -6.14 -53.59 -5.67
C SER A 14 -5.08 -52.61 -6.19
N THR A 15 -5.49 -51.48 -6.74
CA THR A 15 -4.68 -50.25 -6.79
C THR A 15 -5.43 -49.18 -5.99
N ALA A 16 -4.89 -48.85 -4.81
CA ALA A 16 -5.40 -47.79 -3.97
C ALA A 16 -4.93 -46.44 -4.53
N SER A 17 -5.84 -45.70 -5.15
CA SER A 17 -5.67 -44.31 -5.54
C SER A 17 -6.03 -43.41 -4.36
N THR A 18 -5.05 -42.76 -3.76
CA THR A 18 -5.25 -41.72 -2.73
C THR A 18 -5.75 -40.43 -3.40
N PRO A 19 -6.86 -39.82 -2.96
CA PRO A 19 -7.37 -38.58 -3.55
C PRO A 19 -6.67 -37.34 -2.95
N SER A 20 -6.16 -36.46 -3.82
CA SER A 20 -5.72 -35.11 -3.46
C SER A 20 -6.91 -34.25 -3.00
N PRO A 21 -6.78 -33.40 -1.95
CA PRO A 21 -7.86 -32.50 -1.56
C PRO A 21 -7.91 -31.33 -2.54
N LYS A 22 -9.01 -31.21 -3.29
CA LYS A 22 -9.37 -29.99 -4.01
C LYS A 22 -9.73 -28.92 -2.97
N ALA A 23 -8.87 -27.95 -2.77
CA ALA A 23 -9.22 -26.74 -2.04
C ALA A 23 -10.19 -25.91 -2.89
N SER A 24 -11.46 -25.88 -2.50
CA SER A 24 -12.44 -24.92 -3.00
C SER A 24 -12.08 -23.50 -2.53
N PRO A 25 -12.32 -22.45 -3.32
CA PRO A 25 -12.09 -21.08 -2.88
C PRO A 25 -13.09 -20.71 -1.78
N PRO A 26 -12.69 -19.99 -0.72
CA PRO A 26 -13.65 -19.51 0.26
C PRO A 26 -14.52 -18.40 -0.37
N PRO A 27 -15.86 -18.47 -0.21
CA PRO A 27 -16.75 -17.44 -0.74
C PRO A 27 -16.87 -16.25 0.22
N LYS A 28 -16.78 -15.04 -0.34
CA LYS A 28 -17.35 -13.77 0.16
C LYS A 28 -16.78 -13.18 1.47
N LEU A 29 -15.54 -12.68 1.42
CA LEU A 29 -15.05 -11.64 2.35
C LEU A 29 -15.51 -10.21 2.00
N ALA A 30 -16.14 -10.02 0.83
CA ALA A 30 -16.58 -8.71 0.34
C ALA A 30 -17.90 -8.19 0.97
N ALA A 31 -18.60 -8.95 1.80
CA ALA A 31 -20.03 -8.71 2.09
C ALA A 31 -20.38 -8.25 3.51
N THR A 32 -19.44 -8.07 4.45
CA THR A 32 -19.82 -7.76 5.85
C THR A 32 -18.88 -6.79 6.58
N LEU A 33 -18.18 -5.91 5.87
CA LEU A 33 -17.43 -4.84 6.51
C LEU A 33 -17.84 -3.48 5.92
N PRO A 34 -17.94 -2.42 6.75
CA PRO A 34 -18.07 -1.07 6.24
C PRO A 34 -16.91 -0.83 5.26
N ALA A 35 -17.24 -0.31 4.08
CA ALA A 35 -16.30 -0.19 2.98
C ALA A 35 -15.04 0.56 3.45
N PRO A 36 -13.85 -0.07 3.45
CA PRO A 36 -12.63 0.65 3.76
C PRO A 36 -12.41 1.74 2.70
N PRO A 37 -11.88 2.92 3.08
CA PRO A 37 -11.55 3.95 2.12
C PRO A 37 -10.61 3.38 1.05
N ALA A 38 -10.70 3.90 -0.18
CA ALA A 38 -10.04 3.32 -1.37
C ALA A 38 -8.53 3.01 -1.17
N ALA A 39 -7.84 3.76 -0.32
CA ALA A 39 -6.44 3.53 0.06
C ALA A 39 -6.23 2.20 0.83
N ALA A 40 -7.11 1.83 1.75
CA ALA A 40 -7.05 0.56 2.48
C ALA A 40 -7.47 -0.63 1.59
N ALA A 41 -8.45 -0.44 0.69
CA ALA A 41 -8.76 -1.43 -0.35
C ALA A 41 -7.59 -1.65 -1.33
N ALA A 42 -6.83 -0.59 -1.65
CA ALA A 42 -5.61 -0.69 -2.45
C ALA A 42 -4.47 -1.38 -1.70
N ALA A 43 -4.40 -1.27 -0.36
CA ALA A 43 -3.43 -2.01 0.45
C ALA A 43 -3.65 -3.53 0.39
N PHE A 44 -4.90 -3.99 0.29
CA PHE A 44 -5.22 -5.41 0.00
C PHE A 44 -4.92 -5.83 -1.45
N ASN A 45 -4.67 -4.90 -2.37
CA ASN A 45 -4.24 -5.21 -3.73
C ASN A 45 -2.72 -5.25 -3.88
N ASN A 46 -1.97 -4.62 -2.97
CA ASN A 46 -0.52 -4.58 -3.02
C ASN A 46 0.07 -5.56 -2.00
N ALA A 47 0.44 -6.76 -2.47
CA ALA A 47 1.01 -7.80 -1.62
C ALA A 47 2.28 -7.36 -0.88
N GLN A 48 3.08 -6.49 -1.50
CA GLN A 48 4.27 -5.93 -0.88
C GLN A 48 3.91 -4.98 0.27
N LEU A 49 2.89 -4.13 0.10
CA LEU A 49 2.44 -3.24 1.19
C LEU A 49 1.87 -4.04 2.36
N ALA A 50 1.09 -5.10 2.08
CA ALA A 50 0.57 -5.98 3.12
C ALA A 50 1.70 -6.66 3.91
N HIS A 51 2.73 -7.14 3.19
CA HIS A 51 3.92 -7.75 3.79
C HIS A 51 4.66 -6.79 4.72
N GLU A 52 5.03 -5.60 4.23
CA GLU A 52 5.75 -4.58 5.00
C GLU A 52 4.98 -4.17 6.27
N VAL A 53 3.67 -4.01 6.16
CA VAL A 53 2.81 -3.59 7.29
C VAL A 53 2.69 -4.67 8.36
N VAL A 54 2.71 -5.94 7.97
CA VAL A 54 2.66 -7.08 8.91
C VAL A 54 4.00 -7.26 9.60
N LEU A 55 5.10 -7.15 8.84
CA LEU A 55 6.46 -7.41 9.30
C LEU A 55 7.00 -6.30 10.21
N ASP A 56 6.85 -5.03 9.80
CA ASP A 56 7.32 -3.88 10.57
C ASP A 56 6.22 -3.35 11.51
N PRO A 57 6.36 -3.47 12.85
CA PRO A 57 5.39 -2.95 13.80
C PRO A 57 5.24 -1.41 13.72
N ASP A 58 6.28 -0.69 13.32
CA ASP A 58 6.33 0.79 13.29
C ASP A 58 6.20 1.35 11.86
N PHE A 59 5.77 0.52 10.90
CA PHE A 59 5.58 0.92 9.51
C PHE A 59 4.71 2.18 9.38
N SER A 60 5.20 3.16 8.61
CA SER A 60 4.50 4.38 8.23
C SER A 60 4.84 4.74 6.79
N LEU A 61 3.84 5.17 6.02
CA LEU A 61 3.99 5.63 4.65
C LEU A 61 4.90 6.87 4.56
N ARG A 62 5.07 7.61 5.67
CA ARG A 62 5.98 8.75 5.75
C ARG A 62 7.44 8.30 5.66
N ASN A 63 7.79 7.18 6.28
CA ASN A 63 9.15 6.63 6.27
C ASN A 63 9.52 6.03 4.91
N ALA A 64 8.53 5.51 4.18
CA ALA A 64 8.69 5.03 2.81
C ALA A 64 8.97 6.14 1.79
N ARG A 65 8.77 7.43 2.13
CA ARG A 65 9.24 8.57 1.32
C ARG A 65 10.74 8.82 1.57
N THR A 66 11.58 7.87 1.24
CA THR A 66 13.01 7.92 1.60
C THR A 66 13.89 8.69 0.60
N ASP A 67 13.31 9.25 -0.47
CA ASP A 67 14.08 9.86 -1.56
C ASP A 67 13.97 11.40 -1.62
N ALA A 68 14.01 12.08 -0.47
CA ALA A 68 14.00 13.55 -0.42
C ALA A 68 15.14 14.18 -1.22
N ASP A 69 16.27 13.47 -1.38
CA ASP A 69 17.44 13.90 -2.15
C ASP A 69 17.44 13.47 -3.62
N SER A 70 16.39 12.78 -4.07
CA SER A 70 16.28 12.36 -5.47
C SER A 70 16.28 13.56 -6.42
N PHE A 71 16.72 13.30 -7.65
CA PHE A 71 16.61 14.27 -8.73
C PHE A 71 15.16 14.71 -8.95
N GLU A 72 14.20 13.78 -8.87
CA GLU A 72 12.77 14.07 -9.01
C GLU A 72 12.26 15.02 -7.91
N ALA A 73 12.66 14.80 -6.65
CA ALA A 73 12.30 15.70 -5.55
C ALA A 73 12.82 17.13 -5.78
N LYS A 74 14.07 17.26 -6.26
CA LYS A 74 14.68 18.56 -6.60
C LYS A 74 13.97 19.24 -7.76
N VAL A 75 13.67 18.51 -8.84
CA VAL A 75 12.91 19.05 -9.98
C VAL A 75 11.53 19.52 -9.54
N THR A 76 10.85 18.74 -8.68
CA THR A 76 9.53 19.08 -8.15
C THR A 76 9.58 20.33 -7.27
N GLU A 77 10.61 20.49 -6.43
CA GLU A 77 10.82 21.68 -5.60
C GLU A 77 11.01 22.93 -6.47
N ILE A 78 11.91 22.85 -7.46
CA ILE A 78 12.18 23.96 -8.39
C ILE A 78 10.91 24.35 -9.16
N ALA A 79 10.16 23.37 -9.67
CA ALA A 79 8.91 23.62 -10.39
C ALA A 79 7.85 24.30 -9.50
N LYS A 80 7.67 23.81 -8.26
CA LYS A 80 6.75 24.42 -7.28
C LYS A 80 7.18 25.86 -6.96
N ARG A 81 8.47 26.09 -6.74
CA ARG A 81 9.01 27.42 -6.48
C ARG A 81 8.74 28.37 -7.64
N ALA A 82 9.07 27.97 -8.88
CA ALA A 82 8.82 28.79 -10.06
C ALA A 82 7.33 29.10 -10.26
N PHE A 83 6.45 28.14 -9.98
CA PHE A 83 5.00 28.35 -10.02
C PHE A 83 4.55 29.39 -9.00
N PHE A 84 4.94 29.27 -7.73
CA PHE A 84 4.52 30.23 -6.69
C PHE A 84 5.20 31.59 -6.81
N ASP A 85 6.39 31.67 -7.38
CA ASP A 85 7.03 32.95 -7.75
C ASP A 85 6.19 33.69 -8.80
N ARG A 86 5.61 32.96 -9.77
CA ARG A 86 4.67 33.53 -10.74
C ARG A 86 3.36 33.97 -10.09
N VAL A 87 2.78 33.18 -9.19
CA VAL A 87 1.58 33.56 -8.42
C VAL A 87 1.83 34.83 -7.62
N ARG A 88 3.00 34.96 -6.98
CA ARG A 88 3.41 36.15 -6.24
C ARG A 88 3.49 37.39 -7.14
N SER A 89 4.10 37.26 -8.32
CA SER A 89 4.16 38.36 -9.30
C SER A 89 2.77 38.79 -9.74
N GLU A 90 1.89 37.83 -10.01
CA GLU A 90 0.52 38.09 -10.47
C GLU A 90 -0.29 38.85 -9.41
N LEU A 91 -0.21 38.43 -8.14
CA LEU A 91 -0.83 39.10 -7.01
C LEU A 91 -0.32 40.54 -6.83
N ALA A 92 0.99 40.76 -7.00
CA ALA A 92 1.60 42.09 -6.90
C ALA A 92 1.13 43.03 -8.02
N GLU A 93 0.85 42.49 -9.20
CA GLU A 93 0.25 43.21 -10.33
C GLU A 93 -1.27 43.43 -10.18
N GLY A 94 -1.87 42.93 -9.10
CA GLY A 94 -3.32 43.00 -8.86
C GLY A 94 -4.13 42.08 -9.79
N LYS A 95 -3.47 41.10 -10.41
CA LYS A 95 -4.09 40.04 -11.22
C LYS A 95 -4.33 38.82 -10.32
N HIS A 96 -5.41 38.09 -10.57
CA HIS A 96 -5.81 36.94 -9.76
C HIS A 96 -6.28 35.75 -10.60
N ALA A 97 -5.78 35.61 -11.83
CA ALA A 97 -6.13 34.53 -12.74
C ALA A 97 -5.83 33.13 -12.16
N MET A 98 -4.71 32.97 -11.43
CA MET A 98 -4.32 31.67 -10.86
C MET A 98 -4.99 31.34 -9.51
N VAL A 99 -5.55 32.34 -8.83
CA VAL A 99 -6.05 32.18 -7.45
C VAL A 99 -7.27 31.27 -7.37
N PRO A 100 -8.31 31.39 -8.23
CA PRO A 100 -9.46 30.49 -8.20
C PRO A 100 -9.06 29.01 -8.31
N ASP A 101 -8.11 28.67 -9.18
CA ASP A 101 -7.68 27.29 -9.36
C ASP A 101 -6.96 26.72 -8.14
N LEU A 102 -6.14 27.55 -7.46
CA LEU A 102 -5.49 27.17 -6.20
C LEU A 102 -6.51 26.96 -5.09
N LEU A 103 -7.48 27.86 -4.95
CA LEU A 103 -8.55 27.75 -3.96
C LEU A 103 -9.42 26.52 -4.21
N MET A 104 -9.74 26.22 -5.47
CA MET A 104 -10.48 25.00 -5.83
C MET A 104 -9.66 23.75 -5.57
N THR A 105 -8.35 23.77 -5.80
CA THR A 105 -7.47 22.64 -5.44
C THR A 105 -7.47 22.41 -3.93
N MET A 106 -7.40 23.47 -3.13
CA MET A 106 -7.51 23.37 -1.67
C MET A 106 -8.87 22.81 -1.24
N ARG A 107 -9.96 23.24 -1.88
CA ARG A 107 -11.32 22.71 -1.64
C ARG A 107 -11.38 21.22 -1.90
N GLU A 108 -10.92 20.76 -3.06
CA GLU A 108 -10.92 19.33 -3.40
C GLU A 108 -10.08 18.51 -2.41
N ASN A 109 -8.94 19.06 -1.97
CA ASN A 109 -8.12 18.44 -0.93
C ASN A 109 -8.88 18.34 0.40
N LEU A 110 -9.57 19.39 0.85
CA LEU A 110 -10.38 19.35 2.08
C LEU A 110 -11.50 18.30 1.98
N LEU A 111 -12.23 18.28 0.86
CA LEU A 111 -13.32 17.33 0.62
C LEU A 111 -12.81 15.89 0.59
N GLY A 112 -11.66 15.64 -0.05
CA GLY A 112 -11.04 14.32 -0.10
C GLY A 112 -10.54 13.79 1.25
N MET A 113 -10.35 14.66 2.24
CA MET A 113 -9.98 14.27 3.61
C MET A 113 -11.19 13.97 4.50
N LEU A 114 -12.41 14.32 4.07
CA LEU A 114 -13.60 14.05 4.86
C LEU A 114 -14.01 12.57 4.77
N PRO A 115 -14.43 11.95 5.88
CA PRO A 115 -14.92 10.57 5.88
C PRO A 115 -16.27 10.43 5.15
N ASN A 116 -17.07 11.50 5.07
CA ASN A 116 -18.35 11.52 4.37
C ASN A 116 -18.44 12.73 3.43
N ALA A 117 -18.56 12.45 2.13
CA ALA A 117 -18.68 13.45 1.08
C ALA A 117 -20.03 14.21 1.08
N THR A 118 -21.03 13.77 1.84
CA THR A 118 -22.36 14.41 1.92
C THR A 118 -22.69 15.01 3.29
N GLY A 119 -21.71 15.04 4.20
CA GLY A 119 -21.90 15.65 5.53
C GLY A 119 -22.08 17.17 5.48
N ALA A 120 -22.61 17.75 6.55
CA ALA A 120 -22.80 19.20 6.68
C ALA A 120 -21.51 20.00 6.40
N THR A 121 -20.36 19.50 6.87
CA THR A 121 -19.05 20.11 6.61
C THR A 121 -18.67 20.09 5.12
N ALA A 122 -19.01 19.03 4.38
CA ALA A 122 -18.73 18.93 2.95
C ALA A 122 -19.57 19.95 2.17
N VAL A 123 -20.84 20.10 2.52
CA VAL A 123 -21.74 21.11 1.94
C VAL A 123 -21.21 22.52 2.24
N GLU A 124 -20.84 22.81 3.48
CA GLU A 124 -20.29 24.11 3.87
C GLU A 124 -19.01 24.46 3.09
N ILE A 125 -18.11 23.50 2.88
CA ILE A 125 -16.91 23.69 2.05
C ILE A 125 -17.30 23.90 0.58
N ALA A 126 -18.24 23.13 0.06
CA ALA A 126 -18.68 23.24 -1.33
C ALA A 126 -19.32 24.60 -1.61
N ASP A 127 -20.18 25.08 -0.72
CA ASP A 127 -20.90 26.35 -0.82
C ASP A 127 -19.96 27.55 -0.69
N LYS A 128 -18.95 27.46 0.19
CA LYS A 128 -17.97 28.53 0.36
C LYS A 128 -17.13 28.73 -0.91
N PHE A 129 -16.72 27.63 -1.56
CA PHE A 129 -15.85 27.62 -2.74
C PHE A 129 -16.64 27.41 -4.04
N ASP A 130 -17.46 28.40 -4.39
CA ASP A 130 -18.15 28.46 -5.68
C ASP A 130 -17.25 29.11 -6.74
N ARG A 131 -16.82 28.30 -7.72
CA ARG A 131 -15.93 28.75 -8.81
C ARG A 131 -16.58 29.83 -9.67
N ASP A 132 -17.85 29.68 -10.02
CA ASP A 132 -18.53 30.62 -10.92
C ASP A 132 -18.66 31.98 -10.23
N LEU A 133 -18.98 31.98 -8.93
CA LEU A 133 -19.00 33.19 -8.11
C LEU A 133 -17.63 33.86 -8.04
N MET A 134 -16.53 33.10 -7.86
CA MET A 134 -15.18 33.67 -7.85
C MET A 134 -14.82 34.31 -9.20
N MET A 135 -15.16 33.64 -10.30
CA MET A 135 -14.89 34.14 -11.64
C MET A 135 -15.72 35.40 -11.95
N GLN A 136 -16.98 35.44 -11.51
CA GLN A 136 -17.84 36.64 -11.61
C GLN A 136 -17.26 37.82 -10.82
N GLN A 137 -16.84 37.59 -9.57
CA GLN A 137 -16.21 38.63 -8.74
C GLN A 137 -14.94 39.18 -9.40
N LEU A 138 -14.17 38.33 -10.07
CA LEU A 138 -12.97 38.75 -10.79
C LEU A 138 -13.29 39.55 -12.07
N ALA A 139 -14.37 39.21 -12.77
CA ALA A 139 -14.80 39.86 -14.02
C ALA A 139 -15.45 41.23 -13.80
N GLU A 140 -16.25 41.38 -12.73
CA GLU A 140 -17.02 42.60 -12.47
C GLU A 140 -16.18 43.76 -11.95
N GLY A 141 -14.89 43.54 -11.62
CA GLY A 141 -13.93 44.59 -11.23
C GLY A 141 -14.28 45.40 -9.97
N THR A 142 -15.47 45.21 -9.40
CA THR A 142 -16.09 46.07 -8.38
C THR A 142 -15.93 45.48 -6.97
N LYS A 143 -15.70 44.17 -6.86
CA LYS A 143 -15.29 43.48 -5.62
C LYS A 143 -14.05 42.64 -5.90
N ARG A 144 -12.93 42.98 -5.26
CA ARG A 144 -11.76 42.09 -5.22
C ARG A 144 -12.17 40.81 -4.47
N LEU A 145 -11.84 39.66 -5.03
CA LEU A 145 -11.96 38.38 -4.34
C LEU A 145 -11.26 38.47 -2.97
N ASP A 146 -11.96 38.14 -1.88
CA ASP A 146 -11.40 38.19 -0.52
C ASP A 146 -10.55 36.94 -0.25
N ILE A 147 -9.35 36.92 -0.85
CA ILE A 147 -8.40 35.81 -0.75
C ILE A 147 -8.08 35.49 0.72
N PRO A 148 -7.78 36.47 1.61
CA PRO A 148 -7.53 36.19 3.01
C PRO A 148 -8.67 35.43 3.71
N ALA A 149 -9.93 35.81 3.46
CA ALA A 149 -11.08 35.10 4.05
C ALA A 149 -11.18 33.64 3.60
N TYR A 150 -10.83 33.34 2.34
CA TYR A 150 -10.77 31.96 1.85
C TYR A 150 -9.65 31.17 2.53
N LEU A 151 -8.45 31.71 2.62
CA LEU A 151 -7.30 31.03 3.24
C LEU A 151 -7.53 30.80 4.74
N HIS A 152 -8.12 31.76 5.44
CA HIS A 152 -8.51 31.61 6.84
C HIS A 152 -9.55 30.49 7.02
N PHE A 153 -10.54 30.40 6.12
CA PHE A 153 -11.50 29.30 6.15
C PHE A 153 -10.83 27.94 5.90
N VAL A 154 -9.90 27.84 4.94
CA VAL A 154 -9.11 26.60 4.72
C VAL A 154 -8.35 26.22 5.99
N ALA A 155 -7.61 27.15 6.58
CA ALA A 155 -6.84 26.93 7.80
C ALA A 155 -7.74 26.46 8.96
N ALA A 156 -8.89 27.12 9.16
CA ALA A 156 -9.86 26.73 10.19
C ALA A 156 -10.42 25.32 9.98
N LYS A 157 -10.74 24.95 8.74
CA LYS A 157 -11.17 23.58 8.43
C LYS A 157 -10.06 22.57 8.66
N MET A 158 -8.83 22.88 8.27
CA MET A 158 -7.68 22.01 8.54
C MET A 158 -7.51 21.78 10.04
N LEU A 159 -7.55 22.84 10.87
CA LEU A 159 -7.47 22.72 12.34
C LEU A 159 -8.57 21.82 12.92
N SER A 160 -9.78 21.83 12.35
CA SER A 160 -10.88 20.97 12.82
C SER A 160 -10.74 19.49 12.43
N MET A 161 -9.89 19.18 11.44
CA MET A 161 -9.70 17.83 10.88
C MET A 161 -8.34 17.22 11.25
N CYS A 162 -7.41 18.01 11.80
CA CYS A 162 -6.00 17.66 12.00
C CYS A 162 -5.70 16.90 13.30
N ALA A 163 -4.52 16.28 13.32
CA ALA A 163 -3.82 15.91 14.55
C ALA A 163 -3.13 17.15 15.18
N PRO A 164 -3.04 17.26 16.53
CA PRO A 164 -2.53 18.46 17.22
C PRO A 164 -1.13 18.95 16.80
N ILE A 165 -0.31 18.06 16.24
CA ILE A 165 1.05 18.39 15.77
C ILE A 165 1.06 19.40 14.61
N ARG A 166 0.00 19.43 13.79
CA ARG A 166 -0.11 20.32 12.62
C ARG A 166 -0.62 21.70 12.96
N ASP A 167 -1.29 21.86 14.09
CA ASP A 167 -1.91 23.11 14.49
C ASP A 167 -0.91 24.27 14.56
N ARG A 168 0.31 23.98 15.03
CA ARG A 168 1.39 24.97 15.09
C ARG A 168 1.73 25.51 13.69
N ASP A 169 1.89 24.62 12.73
CA ASP A 169 2.33 24.99 11.39
C ASP A 169 1.21 25.70 10.61
N ILE A 170 -0.05 25.33 10.86
CA ILE A 170 -1.23 26.02 10.30
C ILE A 170 -1.37 27.42 10.90
N ARG A 171 -1.30 27.55 12.23
CA ARG A 171 -1.41 28.86 12.92
C ARG A 171 -0.27 29.82 12.57
N ALA A 172 0.92 29.29 12.28
CA ALA A 172 2.04 30.11 11.82
C ALA A 172 1.71 30.88 10.53
N MET A 173 0.77 30.40 9.71
CA MET A 173 0.37 31.05 8.46
C MET A 173 -0.58 32.23 8.68
N GLU A 174 -1.26 32.33 9.82
CA GLU A 174 -2.17 33.45 10.12
C GLU A 174 -1.43 34.79 10.24
N GLN A 175 -0.11 34.75 10.49
CA GLN A 175 0.75 35.93 10.68
C GLN A 175 1.56 36.29 9.42
N VAL A 176 1.32 35.62 8.29
CA VAL A 176 2.10 35.79 7.05
C VAL A 176 1.30 36.61 6.03
N ASP A 177 1.84 37.77 5.64
CA ASP A 177 1.20 38.66 4.66
C ASP A 177 1.36 38.19 3.20
N ASP A 178 2.37 37.37 2.90
CA ASP A 178 2.58 36.81 1.56
C ASP A 178 1.55 35.71 1.28
N LEU A 179 0.44 36.09 0.65
CA LEU A 179 -0.65 35.17 0.29
C LEU A 179 -0.18 34.02 -0.63
N ALA A 180 0.81 34.24 -1.50
CA ALA A 180 1.35 33.16 -2.34
C ALA A 180 2.06 32.12 -1.49
N LEU A 181 2.85 32.57 -0.51
CA LEU A 181 3.50 31.69 0.45
C LEU A 181 2.47 30.96 1.33
N VAL A 182 1.44 31.65 1.83
CA VAL A 182 0.36 31.02 2.61
C VAL A 182 -0.31 29.92 1.79
N MET A 183 -0.68 30.19 0.53
CA MET A 183 -1.28 29.18 -0.35
C MET A 183 -0.37 27.97 -0.56
N GLN A 184 0.92 28.21 -0.82
CA GLN A 184 1.91 27.15 -0.99
C GLN A 184 2.02 26.27 0.25
N ARG A 185 2.07 26.88 1.45
CA ARG A 185 2.23 26.18 2.71
C ARG A 185 0.99 25.41 3.10
N LEU A 186 -0.21 25.99 2.93
CA LEU A 186 -1.46 25.28 3.20
C LEU A 186 -1.61 24.05 2.29
N LEU A 187 -1.31 24.16 0.99
CA LEU A 187 -1.31 23.01 0.08
C LEU A 187 -0.30 21.94 0.51
N ALA A 188 0.91 22.34 0.92
CA ALA A 188 1.90 21.39 1.42
C ALA A 188 1.41 20.66 2.68
N ILE A 189 0.81 21.38 3.63
CA ILE A 189 0.24 20.78 4.85
C ILE A 189 -0.92 19.85 4.49
N GLN A 190 -1.79 20.19 3.52
CA GLN A 190 -2.85 19.30 3.05
C GLN A 190 -2.30 17.97 2.51
N GLU A 191 -1.20 17.99 1.77
CA GLU A 191 -0.55 16.75 1.30
C GLU A 191 0.00 15.93 2.47
N GLU A 192 0.55 16.57 3.50
CA GLU A 192 1.00 15.88 4.70
C GLU A 192 -0.16 15.31 5.52
N MET A 193 -1.28 16.02 5.60
CA MET A 193 -2.51 15.54 6.27
C MET A 193 -3.10 14.32 5.57
N LYS A 194 -3.08 14.27 4.23
CA LYS A 194 -3.51 13.08 3.48
C LYS A 194 -2.69 11.84 3.87
N LEU A 195 -1.38 12.00 4.04
CA LEU A 195 -0.52 10.93 4.52
C LEU A 195 -0.85 10.54 5.97
N ASP A 196 -1.13 11.52 6.84
CA ASP A 196 -1.53 11.25 8.22
C ASP A 196 -2.82 10.42 8.29
N ILE A 197 -3.82 10.74 7.46
CA ILE A 197 -5.07 9.97 7.35
C ILE A 197 -4.81 8.56 6.79
N ALA A 198 -3.96 8.44 5.77
CA ALA A 198 -3.61 7.15 5.17
C ALA A 198 -2.91 6.23 6.18
N ASP A 199 -1.95 6.76 6.93
CA ASP A 199 -1.25 6.03 8.00
C ASP A 199 -2.23 5.60 9.10
N TYR A 200 -3.14 6.47 9.51
CA TYR A 200 -4.17 6.14 10.49
C TYR A 200 -5.08 4.98 10.01
N HIS A 201 -5.54 5.02 8.76
CA HIS A 201 -6.31 3.91 8.19
C HIS A 201 -5.51 2.61 8.10
N LEU A 202 -4.23 2.71 7.78
CA LEU A 202 -3.36 1.54 7.71
C LEU A 202 -3.15 0.90 9.09
N GLN A 203 -2.94 1.73 10.12
CA GLN A 203 -2.86 1.28 11.51
C GLN A 203 -4.15 0.59 11.96
N GLN A 204 -5.32 1.10 11.57
CA GLN A 204 -6.61 0.45 11.85
C GLN A 204 -6.78 -0.89 11.12
N ALA A 205 -6.29 -1.00 9.89
CA ALA A 205 -6.39 -2.23 9.10
C ALA A 205 -5.40 -3.31 9.57
N LYS A 206 -4.29 -2.90 10.21
CA LYS A 206 -3.18 -3.78 10.62
C LYS A 206 -3.58 -5.04 11.41
N PRO A 207 -4.49 -5.00 12.40
CA PRO A 207 -4.90 -6.21 13.13
C PRO A 207 -5.55 -7.26 12.21
N LEU A 208 -6.42 -6.82 11.29
CA LEU A 208 -7.07 -7.68 10.31
C LEU A 208 -6.08 -8.23 9.28
N LEU A 209 -5.12 -7.41 8.86
CA LEU A 209 -4.03 -7.86 8.00
C LEU A 209 -3.22 -8.96 8.69
N LYS A 210 -2.86 -8.79 9.97
CA LYS A 210 -2.09 -9.78 10.73
C LYS A 210 -2.83 -11.10 10.90
N GLU A 211 -4.14 -11.07 11.09
CA GLU A 211 -4.96 -12.29 11.23
C GLU A 211 -4.92 -13.16 9.97
N HIS A 212 -4.95 -12.54 8.79
CA HIS A 212 -5.02 -13.25 7.50
C HIS A 212 -3.75 -13.18 6.65
N ALA A 213 -2.66 -12.62 7.18
CA ALA A 213 -1.43 -12.33 6.42
C ALA A 213 -0.87 -13.58 5.74
N VAL A 214 -0.75 -14.69 6.49
CA VAL A 214 -0.17 -15.95 6.01
C VAL A 214 -0.97 -16.52 4.85
N GLU A 215 -2.29 -16.55 4.97
CA GLU A 215 -3.19 -17.09 3.96
C GLU A 215 -3.15 -16.23 2.69
N TYR A 216 -3.17 -14.91 2.87
CA TYR A 216 -3.11 -13.94 1.79
C TYR A 216 -1.78 -14.01 1.02
N GLU A 217 -0.64 -13.97 1.72
CA GLU A 217 0.70 -14.06 1.12
C GLU A 217 0.90 -15.36 0.36
N ARG A 218 0.49 -16.49 0.95
CA ARG A 218 0.55 -17.79 0.30
C ARG A 218 -0.27 -17.82 -0.98
N SER A 219 -1.51 -17.32 -0.93
CA SER A 219 -2.36 -17.28 -2.12
C SER A 219 -1.78 -16.39 -3.22
N LYS A 220 -1.13 -15.27 -2.88
CA LYS A 220 -0.48 -14.39 -3.86
C LYS A 220 0.79 -15.01 -4.43
N PHE A 221 1.59 -15.67 -3.61
CA PHE A 221 2.77 -16.41 -4.05
C PHE A 221 2.39 -17.54 -5.01
N ASP A 222 1.40 -18.36 -4.66
CA ASP A 222 0.91 -19.46 -5.50
C ASP A 222 0.41 -18.94 -6.86
N ALA A 223 -0.31 -17.81 -6.86
CA ALA A 223 -0.75 -17.16 -8.09
C ALA A 223 0.44 -16.66 -8.94
N GLY A 224 1.44 -16.04 -8.32
CA GLY A 224 2.63 -15.55 -9.02
C GLY A 224 3.53 -16.65 -9.58
N VAL A 225 3.57 -17.82 -8.92
CA VAL A 225 4.25 -19.01 -9.46
C VAL A 225 3.46 -19.59 -10.64
N ALA A 226 2.12 -19.58 -10.58
CA ALA A 226 1.27 -20.12 -11.62
C ALA A 226 1.26 -19.25 -12.90
N ASP A 227 1.32 -17.93 -12.76
CA ASP A 227 1.38 -16.99 -13.89
C ASP A 227 2.80 -16.73 -14.41
N GLY A 228 3.83 -17.19 -13.69
CA GLY A 228 5.23 -17.08 -14.05
C GLY A 228 5.89 -15.74 -13.69
N SER A 229 5.21 -14.86 -12.95
CA SER A 229 5.79 -13.63 -12.41
C SER A 229 6.83 -13.91 -11.32
N ILE A 230 6.68 -15.01 -10.58
CA ILE A 230 7.64 -15.50 -9.59
C ILE A 230 8.36 -16.72 -10.17
N THR A 231 9.69 -16.64 -10.26
CA THR A 231 10.53 -17.75 -10.71
C THR A 231 11.22 -18.42 -9.52
N LEU A 232 11.28 -19.76 -9.53
CA LEU A 232 11.89 -20.57 -8.46
C LEU A 232 13.27 -21.12 -8.88
N SER A 233 13.94 -20.48 -9.84
CA SER A 233 15.23 -20.93 -10.37
C SER A 233 16.32 -20.87 -9.30
N GLY A 234 16.42 -19.74 -8.58
CA GLY A 234 17.36 -19.57 -7.47
C GLY A 234 17.10 -20.56 -6.34
N THR A 235 15.84 -20.67 -5.89
CA THR A 235 15.43 -21.64 -4.86
C THR A 235 15.74 -23.08 -5.26
N ARG A 236 15.49 -23.46 -6.52
CA ARG A 236 15.82 -24.81 -7.02
C ARG A 236 17.31 -25.05 -7.07
N ALA A 237 18.11 -24.07 -7.52
CA ALA A 237 19.56 -24.19 -7.59
C ALA A 237 20.18 -24.34 -6.19
N TRP A 238 19.72 -23.56 -5.21
CA TRP A 238 20.16 -23.64 -3.82
C TRP A 238 19.86 -25.01 -3.19
N LEU A 239 18.62 -25.51 -3.33
CA LEU A 239 18.26 -26.84 -2.82
C LEU A 239 19.02 -27.96 -3.53
N GLN A 240 19.26 -27.82 -4.84
CA GLN A 240 20.05 -28.80 -5.60
C GLN A 240 21.50 -28.86 -5.13
N ALA A 241 22.12 -27.71 -4.85
CA ALA A 241 23.49 -27.68 -4.34
C ALA A 241 23.63 -28.39 -2.99
N SER A 242 22.66 -28.19 -2.08
CA SER A 242 22.63 -28.87 -0.78
C SER A 242 22.42 -30.38 -0.93
N TRP A 243 21.55 -30.78 -1.87
CA TRP A 243 21.35 -32.19 -2.21
C TRP A 243 22.62 -32.84 -2.75
N ASP A 244 23.32 -32.18 -3.68
CA ASP A 244 24.53 -32.72 -4.30
C ASP A 244 25.66 -32.90 -3.27
N LYS A 245 25.79 -31.98 -2.31
CA LYS A 245 26.72 -32.11 -1.17
C LYS A 245 26.38 -33.31 -0.29
N ALA A 246 25.12 -33.42 0.13
CA ALA A 246 24.68 -34.52 0.98
C ALA A 246 24.84 -35.88 0.29
N LYS A 247 24.60 -35.92 -1.03
CA LYS A 247 24.84 -37.11 -1.85
C LYS A 247 26.32 -37.46 -1.92
N ALA A 248 27.21 -36.49 -2.15
CA ALA A 248 28.66 -36.74 -2.17
C ALA A 248 29.16 -37.32 -0.84
N ILE A 249 28.70 -36.78 0.30
CA ILE A 249 29.03 -37.29 1.64
C ILE A 249 28.48 -38.71 1.84
N ALA A 250 27.27 -38.99 1.36
CA ALA A 250 26.68 -40.32 1.44
C ALA A 250 27.44 -41.35 0.57
N ASP A 251 27.89 -40.94 -0.62
CA ASP A 251 28.68 -41.76 -1.53
C ASP A 251 30.08 -42.04 -0.94
N GLU A 252 30.72 -41.07 -0.28
CA GLU A 252 31.98 -41.27 0.46
C GLU A 252 31.84 -42.25 1.63
N ARG A 253 30.71 -42.22 2.33
CA ARG A 253 30.41 -43.12 3.47
C ARG A 253 30.03 -44.54 3.03
N ASN A 254 29.73 -44.75 1.75
CA ASN A 254 29.31 -46.04 1.19
C ASN A 254 30.18 -46.45 -0.01
N PRO A 255 31.49 -46.69 0.19
CA PRO A 255 32.39 -47.08 -0.90
C PRO A 255 32.01 -48.42 -1.54
N GLU A 256 31.28 -49.27 -0.81
CA GLU A 256 30.82 -50.58 -1.29
C GLU A 256 29.53 -50.50 -2.16
N SER A 257 28.99 -49.30 -2.39
CA SER A 257 27.80 -49.07 -3.24
C SER A 257 26.57 -49.89 -2.83
N VAL A 258 26.42 -50.18 -1.53
CA VAL A 258 25.32 -50.98 -1.01
C VAL A 258 24.07 -50.11 -0.88
N ASN A 259 23.01 -50.43 -1.63
CA ASN A 259 21.79 -49.63 -1.71
C ASN A 259 20.84 -49.92 -0.53
N LEU A 260 21.18 -49.40 0.64
CA LEU A 260 20.36 -49.42 1.85
C LEU A 260 19.80 -48.02 2.13
N GLU A 261 18.59 -47.94 2.69
CA GLU A 261 17.95 -46.67 3.07
C GLU A 261 18.79 -45.85 4.06
N VAL A 262 19.63 -46.51 4.87
CA VAL A 262 20.56 -45.87 5.82
C VAL A 262 21.68 -45.11 5.10
N ASN A 263 22.01 -45.50 3.87
CA ASN A 263 23.09 -44.91 3.07
C ASN A 263 22.57 -43.79 2.15
N LYS A 264 21.27 -43.47 2.18
CA LYS A 264 20.70 -42.38 1.39
C LYS A 264 20.65 -41.10 2.24
N PRO A 265 20.93 -39.93 1.66
CA PRO A 265 20.75 -38.66 2.36
C PRO A 265 19.27 -38.50 2.72
N ARG A 266 19.01 -38.22 4.00
CA ARG A 266 17.64 -37.97 4.47
C ARG A 266 17.21 -36.56 4.08
N PHE A 267 15.92 -36.42 3.80
CA PHE A 267 15.34 -35.11 3.50
C PHE A 267 15.62 -34.08 4.60
N GLU A 268 15.47 -34.47 5.87
CA GLU A 268 15.71 -33.58 7.02
C GLU A 268 17.15 -33.07 7.04
N ASP A 269 18.14 -33.94 6.82
CA ASP A 269 19.57 -33.56 6.83
C ASP A 269 19.89 -32.57 5.70
N VAL A 270 19.37 -32.81 4.49
CA VAL A 270 19.54 -31.93 3.33
C VAL A 270 18.83 -30.58 3.55
N TYR A 271 17.61 -30.61 4.08
CA TYR A 271 16.82 -29.40 4.33
C TYR A 271 17.47 -28.53 5.41
N HIS A 272 17.96 -29.14 6.49
CA HIS A 272 18.63 -28.42 7.57
C HIS A 272 19.94 -27.80 7.09
N ASP A 273 20.76 -28.54 6.34
CA ASP A 273 22.00 -28.02 5.75
C ASP A 273 21.72 -26.85 4.79
N ALA A 274 20.71 -27.00 3.91
CA ALA A 274 20.28 -25.94 3.02
C ALA A 274 19.88 -24.67 3.78
N VAL A 275 19.02 -24.80 4.80
CA VAL A 275 18.55 -23.67 5.62
C VAL A 275 19.69 -23.01 6.37
N LEU A 276 20.62 -23.80 6.93
CA LEU A 276 21.81 -23.27 7.60
C LEU A 276 22.71 -22.53 6.61
N GLU A 277 22.89 -23.03 5.40
CA GLU A 277 23.64 -22.34 4.33
C GLU A 277 22.96 -21.05 3.89
N LEU A 278 21.63 -20.98 3.92
CA LEU A 278 20.89 -19.75 3.62
C LEU A 278 21.02 -18.70 4.74
N ILE A 279 21.01 -19.12 6.00
CA ILE A 279 21.10 -18.21 7.16
C ILE A 279 22.53 -17.71 7.36
N PHE A 280 23.53 -18.59 7.19
CA PHE A 280 24.93 -18.30 7.53
C PHE A 280 25.85 -18.14 6.32
N GLY A 281 25.40 -18.55 5.14
CA GLY A 281 26.13 -18.40 3.88
C GLY A 281 25.68 -17.19 3.08
N ASN A 282 26.48 -16.83 2.07
CA ASN A 282 26.18 -15.74 1.15
C ASN A 282 25.58 -16.29 -0.16
N VAL A 283 24.48 -17.04 -0.06
CA VAL A 283 23.80 -17.64 -1.22
C VAL A 283 22.82 -16.61 -1.80
N PRO A 284 23.04 -16.11 -3.03
CA PRO A 284 22.05 -15.27 -3.69
C PRO A 284 20.88 -16.14 -4.16
N LEU A 285 19.67 -15.83 -3.67
CA LEU A 285 18.40 -16.40 -4.14
C LEU A 285 17.80 -15.56 -5.28
#